data_AF-A0ABD5TZ29-F1
#
_entry.id   AF-A0ABD5TZ29-F1
#
_cell.length_a   1.000
_cell.length_b   1.000
_cell.length_c   1.000
_cell.angle_alpha   90.00
_cell.angle_beta   90.00
_cell.angle_gamma   90.00
#
_symmetry.space_group_name_H-M   'P 1'
#
loop_
_entity.id
_entity.type
_entity.pdbx_description
1 polymer ?
#
loop_
_entity_poly.entity_id
_entity_poly.type
_entity_poly.pdbx_seq_one_letter_code
_entity_poly.pdbx_strand_id
1 'polypeptide(L)'
;MADILAENLSGKAVMGSDGTELGQLYNITMDLKTGALHDLLVSPNDEVRPGQFAFEQDDRGRFRVPVSRVQAVKDYIVIQR
;
A
#
# COMPACT_ATOMS: atom_id res chain seq x y z
N MET A 1 12.07 25.01 -1.79
CA MET A 1 11.55 24.11 -2.85
C MET A 1 12.43 22.88 -2.80
N ALA A 2 11.87 21.77 -2.35
CA ALA A 2 12.57 20.50 -2.24
C ALA A 2 11.86 19.52 -3.16
N ASP A 3 12.58 19.13 -4.21
CA ASP A 3 12.26 18.08 -5.17
C ASP A 3 12.03 16.75 -4.45
N ILE A 4 10.76 16.40 -4.23
CA ILE A 4 10.39 15.03 -3.88
C ILE A 4 9.49 14.52 -5.00
N LEU A 5 9.93 13.41 -5.58
CA LEU A 5 9.29 12.56 -6.59
C LEU A 5 7.87 12.14 -6.19
N ALA A 6 6.94 13.09 -6.10
CA ALA A 6 5.59 12.93 -5.61
C ALA A 6 4.57 12.66 -6.73
N GLU A 7 4.99 12.61 -7.99
CA GLU A 7 4.03 12.63 -9.11
C GLU A 7 3.70 11.27 -9.74
N ASN A 8 4.33 10.13 -9.37
CA ASN A 8 4.07 8.84 -10.06
C ASN A 8 3.85 7.59 -9.19
N LEU A 9 3.74 7.74 -7.86
CA LEU A 9 3.34 6.63 -6.96
C LEU A 9 2.04 6.91 -6.20
N SER A 10 1.58 8.17 -6.17
CA SER A 10 0.26 8.56 -5.70
C SER A 10 -0.81 8.06 -6.68
N GLY A 11 -1.65 7.10 -6.25
CA GLY A 11 -2.79 6.62 -7.03
C GLY A 11 -2.64 5.23 -7.69
N LYS A 12 -1.57 4.48 -7.39
CA LYS A 12 -1.52 3.06 -7.82
C LYS A 12 -2.50 2.23 -7.01
N ALA A 13 -3.38 1.53 -7.72
CA ALA A 13 -4.30 0.58 -7.09
C ALA A 13 -3.50 -0.59 -6.50
N VAL A 14 -3.86 -0.99 -5.29
CA VAL A 14 -3.33 -2.15 -4.58
C VAL A 14 -4.39 -3.24 -4.63
N MET A 15 -3.99 -4.41 -5.11
CA MET A 15 -4.88 -5.54 -5.38
C MET A 15 -4.33 -6.80 -4.72
N GLY A 16 -5.21 -7.60 -4.14
CA GLY A 16 -4.89 -8.94 -3.68
C GLY A 16 -4.59 -9.88 -4.85
N SER A 17 -3.80 -10.92 -4.61
CA SER A 17 -3.51 -11.97 -5.60
C SER A 17 -4.74 -12.71 -6.13
N ASP A 18 -5.91 -12.54 -5.50
CA ASP A 18 -7.21 -13.06 -5.91
C ASP A 18 -8.02 -12.10 -6.80
N GLY A 19 -7.47 -10.92 -7.13
CA GLY A 19 -8.12 -9.90 -7.94
C GLY A 19 -8.95 -8.90 -7.13
N THR A 20 -9.02 -9.04 -5.81
CA THR A 20 -9.78 -8.11 -4.95
C THR A 20 -9.03 -6.79 -4.81
N GLU A 21 -9.69 -5.66 -5.07
CA GLU A 21 -9.09 -4.34 -4.82
C GLU A 21 -9.07 -4.00 -3.33
N LEU A 22 -7.90 -3.65 -2.81
CA LEU A 22 -7.70 -3.18 -1.43
C LEU A 22 -7.91 -1.67 -1.33
N GLY A 23 -7.48 -0.94 -2.36
CA GLY A 23 -7.60 0.52 -2.45
C GLY A 23 -6.36 1.15 -3.04
N GLN A 24 -6.06 2.39 -2.66
CA GLN A 24 -4.99 3.16 -3.29
C GLN A 24 -3.77 3.29 -2.39
N LEU A 25 -2.58 3.14 -2.99
CA LEU A 25 -1.33 3.42 -2.29
C LEU A 25 -1.30 4.90 -1.88
N TYR A 26 -1.28 5.15 -0.57
CA TYR A 26 -1.15 6.47 0.00
C TYR A 26 0.31 6.85 0.23
N ASN A 27 1.09 5.96 0.83
CA ASN A 27 2.50 6.22 1.14
C ASN A 27 3.28 4.91 1.29
N ILE A 28 4.60 5.00 1.27
CA ILE A 28 5.51 3.90 1.61
C ILE A 28 6.42 4.38 2.74
N THR A 29 6.55 3.56 3.77
CA THR A 29 7.49 3.80 4.87
C THR A 29 8.82 3.14 4.53
N MET A 30 9.92 3.83 4.84
CA MET A 30 11.28 3.33 4.63
C MET A 30 12.16 3.66 5.82
N ASP A 31 13.14 2.81 6.08
CA ASP A 31 14.23 3.10 7.01
C ASP A 31 15.20 4.09 6.34
N LEU A 32 15.39 5.25 6.95
CA LEU A 32 16.19 6.33 6.38
C LEU A 32 17.70 6.06 6.41
N LYS A 33 18.17 5.08 7.20
CA LYS A 33 19.60 4.75 7.32
C LYS A 33 20.02 3.73 6.27
N THR A 34 19.16 2.77 6.00
CA THR A 34 19.42 1.62 5.11
C THR A 34 18.75 1.75 3.76
N GLY A 35 17.70 2.58 3.65
CA GLY A 35 16.85 2.68 2.46
C GLY A 35 15.87 1.51 2.30
N ALA A 36 15.78 0.60 3.28
CA ALA A 36 14.88 -0.53 3.21
C ALA A 36 13.42 -0.08 3.33
N LEU A 37 12.57 -0.50 2.39
CA LEU A 37 11.12 -0.30 2.49
C LEU A 37 10.55 -1.22 3.58
N HIS A 38 9.60 -0.72 4.36
CA HIS A 38 8.94 -1.48 5.42
C HIS A 38 7.50 -1.82 5.06
N ASP A 39 6.66 -0.79 4.98
CA ASP A 39 5.23 -0.95 4.80
C ASP A 39 4.69 0.01 3.75
N LEU A 40 3.73 -0.49 2.98
CA LEU A 40 2.85 0.30 2.13
C LEU A 40 1.63 0.68 2.97
N LEU A 41 1.35 1.98 3.03
CA LEU A 41 0.11 2.52 3.60
C LEU A 41 -0.92 2.63 2.48
N VAL A 42 -2.02 1.90 2.62
CA VAL A 42 -3.08 1.82 1.61
C VAL A 42 -4.35 2.45 2.17
N SER A 43 -4.87 3.44 1.47
CA SER A 43 -6.19 3.98 1.75
C SER A 43 -7.24 3.00 1.24
N PRO A 44 -8.08 2.41 2.11
CA PRO A 44 -9.13 1.50 1.67
C PRO A 44 -10.12 2.20 0.76
N ASN A 45 -10.63 1.50 -0.26
CA ASN A 45 -11.81 1.95 -0.99
C ASN A 45 -13.08 1.75 -0.15
N ASP A 46 -14.13 2.52 -0.43
CA ASP A 46 -15.42 2.42 0.27
C ASP A 46 -16.09 1.05 0.15
N GLU A 47 -15.73 0.27 -0.88
CA GLU A 47 -16.24 -1.08 -1.11
C GLU A 47 -15.57 -2.16 -0.24
N VAL A 48 -14.45 -1.82 0.41
CA VAL A 48 -13.70 -2.77 1.26
C VAL A 48 -14.40 -2.95 2.59
N ARG A 49 -14.84 -4.17 2.88
CA ARG A 49 -15.51 -4.49 4.14
C ARG A 49 -14.49 -4.56 5.29
N PRO A 50 -14.85 -4.08 6.50
CA PRO A 50 -14.06 -4.32 7.70
C PRO A 50 -13.78 -5.82 7.88
N GLY A 51 -12.51 -6.19 8.05
CA GLY A 51 -12.08 -7.58 8.20
C GLY A 51 -11.94 -8.39 6.91
N GLN A 52 -12.21 -7.81 5.73
CA GLN A 52 -11.95 -8.46 4.43
C GLN A 52 -10.45 -8.77 4.23
N PHE A 53 -9.60 -7.91 4.80
CA PHE A 53 -8.15 -8.06 4.80
C PHE A 53 -7.63 -8.10 6.24
N ALA A 54 -6.72 -9.04 6.51
CA ALA A 54 -6.11 -9.24 7.82
C ALA A 54 -4.83 -8.39 7.98
N PHE A 55 -4.88 -7.13 7.57
CA PHE A 55 -3.80 -6.17 7.76
C PHE A 55 -4.13 -5.23 8.91
N GLU A 56 -3.10 -4.83 9.65
CA GLU A 56 -3.24 -3.79 10.66
C GLU A 56 -3.65 -2.48 10.00
N GLN A 57 -4.44 -1.67 10.70
CA GLN A 57 -4.77 -0.33 10.28
C GLN A 57 -4.06 0.69 11.17
N ASP A 58 -3.65 1.82 10.59
CA ASP A 58 -3.16 2.95 11.37
C ASP A 58 -4.33 3.75 11.99
N ASP A 59 -3.97 4.78 12.77
CA ASP A 59 -4.95 5.65 13.44
C ASP A 59 -5.89 6.41 12.47
N ARG A 60 -5.59 6.39 11.16
CA ARG A 60 -6.41 6.99 10.10
C ARG A 60 -7.19 5.94 9.29
N GLY A 61 -7.20 4.68 9.72
CA GLY A 61 -7.90 3.59 9.06
C GLY A 61 -7.23 3.08 7.78
N ARG A 62 -5.96 3.43 7.53
CA ARG A 62 -5.21 2.95 6.36
C ARG A 62 -4.57 1.61 6.67
N PHE A 63 -4.66 0.67 5.73
CA PHE A 63 -4.00 -0.62 5.88
C PHE A 63 -2.48 -0.47 5.82
N ARG A 64 -1.80 -1.12 6.77
CA ARG A 64 -0.35 -1.29 6.78
C ARG A 64 -0.01 -2.64 6.17
N VAL A 65 0.48 -2.62 4.93
CA VAL A 65 0.85 -3.83 4.18
C VAL A 65 2.37 -3.95 4.15
N PRO A 66 2.96 -4.98 4.77
CA PRO A 66 4.41 -5.18 4.72
C PRO A 66 4.89 -5.34 3.28
N VAL A 67 6.05 -4.75 2.94
CA VAL A 67 6.63 -4.88 1.59
C VAL A 67 6.93 -6.34 1.23
N SER A 68 7.13 -7.21 2.23
CA SER A 68 7.29 -8.65 2.05
C SER A 68 6.06 -9.35 1.45
N ARG A 69 4.88 -8.72 1.51
CA ARG A 69 3.66 -9.21 0.87
C ARG A 69 3.56 -8.79 -0.60
N VAL A 70 4.38 -7.86 -1.07
CA VAL A 70 4.34 -7.39 -2.46
C VAL A 70 4.90 -8.46 -3.38
N GLN A 71 4.08 -8.92 -4.32
CA GLN A 71 4.46 -9.91 -5.33
C GLN A 71 4.88 -9.26 -6.65
N ALA A 72 4.23 -8.16 -7.02
CA ALA A 72 4.53 -7.46 -8.26
C ALA A 72 4.16 -5.97 -8.17
N VAL A 73 4.92 -5.13 -8.88
CA VAL A 73 4.64 -3.70 -9.04
C VAL A 73 4.62 -3.40 -10.54
N LYS A 74 3.43 -3.04 -11.05
CA LYS A 74 3.22 -2.62 -12.44
C LYS A 74 2.37 -1.33 -12.45
N ASP A 75 1.32 -1.29 -13.25
CA ASP A 75 0.28 -0.26 -13.20
C ASP A 75 -0.48 -0.32 -11.86
N TYR A 76 -0.62 -1.53 -11.30
CA TYR A 76 -1.12 -1.83 -9.97
C TYR A 76 -0.08 -2.61 -9.14
N ILE A 77 -0.27 -2.62 -7.83
CA ILE A 77 0.56 -3.36 -6.87
C ILE A 77 -0.20 -4.62 -6.47
N VAL A 78 0.39 -5.79 -6.71
CA VAL A 78 -0.19 -7.08 -6.31
C VAL A 78 0.41 -7.51 -4.98
N ILE A 79 -0.46 -7.82 -4.02
CA ILE A 79 -0.05 -8.30 -2.70
C ILE A 79 -0.62 -9.68 -2.40
N GLN A 80 0.14 -10.47 -1.65
CA GLN A 80 -0.32 -11.73 -1.11
C GLN A 80 -1.18 -11.49 0.14
N ARG A 81 -2.42 -12.01 0.13
CA ARG A 81 -3.30 -12.02 1.31
C ARG A 81 -2.74 -12.88 2.45
#